data_AF-A0A7V6LAW1-F1
#
_entry.id   AF-A0A7V6LAW1-F1
#
_cell.length_a   1.000
_cell.length_b   1.000
_cell.length_c   1.000
_cell.angle_alpha   90.00
_cell.angle_beta   90.00
_cell.angle_gamma   90.00
#
_symmetry.space_group_name_H-M   'P 1'
#
loop_
_entity.id
_entity.type
_entity.pdbx_description
1 polymer ?
#
loop_
_entity_poly.entity_id
_entity_poly.type
_entity_poly.pdbx_seq_one_letter_code
_entity_poly.pdbx_strand_id
1 'polypeptide(L)' 'MIERFLSYSLKHNRKIKAIWTEDDNIKHGNIVVTEIGDNYFCYTQARKKTSTRMEKACLLSLGYARGDSGETDREIKSD' A
#
# COMPACT_ATOMS: atom_id res chain seq x y z
N MET A 1 -9.97 8.79 -3.27
CA MET A 1 -9.32 8.73 -1.93
C MET A 1 -8.19 7.70 -1.90
N ILE A 2 -8.45 6.47 -2.36
CA ILE A 2 -7.45 5.37 -2.45
C ILE A 2 -6.18 5.78 -3.21
N GLU A 3 -6.30 6.47 -4.34
CA GLU A 3 -5.12 6.84 -5.15
C GLU A 3 -4.13 7.74 -4.44
N ARG A 4 -4.60 8.74 -3.69
CA ARG A 4 -3.72 9.63 -2.91
C ARG A 4 -2.98 8.84 -1.83
N PHE A 5 -3.66 7.89 -1.19
CA PHE A 5 -3.05 7.04 -0.17
C PHE A 5 -1.99 6.11 -0.78
N LEU A 6 -2.31 5.43 -1.89
CA LEU A 6 -1.36 4.56 -2.60
C LEU A 6 -0.15 5.38 -3.08
N SER A 7 -0.39 6.56 -3.66
CA SER A 7 0.68 7.44 -4.15
C SER A 7 1.60 7.91 -3.02
N TYR A 8 1.02 8.24 -1.86
CA TYR A 8 1.81 8.58 -0.68
C TYR A 8 2.61 7.38 -0.18
N SER A 9 2.00 6.20 -0.06
CA SER A 9 2.69 4.97 0.35
C SER A 9 3.83 4.63 -0.60
N LEU A 10 3.63 4.75 -1.92
CA LEU A 10 4.66 4.55 -2.94
C LEU A 10 5.81 5.56 -2.75
N LYS A 11 5.51 6.85 -2.68
CA LYS A 11 6.51 7.92 -2.55
C LYS A 11 7.38 7.77 -1.30
N HIS A 12 6.79 7.31 -0.20
CA HIS A 12 7.44 7.23 1.10
C HIS A 12 7.81 5.80 1.52
N ASN A 13 7.69 4.82 0.61
CA ASN A 13 7.94 3.40 0.87
C ASN A 13 7.23 2.87 2.14
N ARG A 14 6.01 3.36 2.39
CA ARG A 14 5.25 3.02 3.62
C ARG A 14 4.56 1.68 3.47
N LYS A 15 4.61 0.88 4.53
CA LYS A 15 3.98 -0.45 4.54
C LYS A 15 2.51 -0.30 4.91
N ILE A 16 1.64 -0.88 4.10
CA ILE A 16 0.20 -0.76 4.28
C ILE A 16 -0.41 -2.13 4.55
N LYS A 17 -1.40 -2.17 5.45
CA LYS A 17 -2.31 -3.31 5.61
C LYS A 17 -3.43 -3.16 4.59
N ALA A 18 -3.57 -4.15 3.71
CA ALA A 18 -4.61 -4.18 2.69
C ALA A 18 -5.53 -5.39 2.90
N ILE A 19 -6.78 -5.24 2.46
CA ILE A 19 -7.78 -6.30 2.30
C ILE A 19 -8.26 -6.22 0.85
N TRP A 20 -8.25 -7.35 0.14
CA TRP A 20 -8.60 -7.41 -1.28
C TRP A 20 -9.30 -8.72 -1.63
N THR A 21 -9.90 -8.79 -2.82
CA THR A 21 -10.43 -10.01 -3.41
C THR A 21 -9.43 -10.66 -4.36
N GLU A 22 -9.29 -11.97 -4.29
CA GLU A 22 -8.46 -12.80 -5.18
C GLU A 22 -9.15 -14.17 -5.30
N ASP A 23 -9.47 -14.59 -6.52
CA ASP A 23 -10.17 -15.86 -6.81
C ASP A 23 -11.41 -16.08 -5.92
N ASP A 24 -12.33 -15.11 -5.89
CA ASP A 24 -13.54 -15.07 -5.05
C ASP A 24 -13.31 -15.15 -3.53
N ASN A 25 -12.05 -15.12 -3.09
CA ASN A 25 -11.69 -15.15 -1.68
C ASN A 25 -11.27 -13.77 -1.19
N ILE A 26 -11.64 -13.46 0.06
CA ILE A 26 -11.11 -12.29 0.75
C ILE A 26 -9.71 -12.63 1.28
N LYS A 27 -8.73 -11.84 0.86
CA LYS A 27 -7.35 -11.90 1.34
C LYS A 27 -7.03 -10.65 2.15
N HIS A 28 -6.07 -10.78 3.06
CA HIS A 28 -5.52 -9.63 3.77
C HIS A 28 -4.01 -9.79 3.99
N GLY A 29 -3.29 -8.68 4.07
CA GLY A 29 -1.85 -8.74 4.18
C GLY A 29 -1.18 -7.38 4.29
N ASN A 30 0.09 -7.39 4.67
CA ASN A 30 0.92 -6.21 4.61
C ASN A 30 1.62 -6.17 3.26
N ILE A 31 1.49 -5.05 2.56
CA ILE A 31 2.06 -4.85 1.23
C ILE A 31 2.86 -3.55 1.20
N VAL A 32 3.77 -3.46 0.23
CA VAL A 32 4.49 -2.23 -0.11
C VAL A 32 4.21 -1.96 -1.58
N VAL A 33 3.64 -0.79 -1.88
CA VAL A 33 3.32 -0.37 -3.24
C VAL A 33 4.62 -0.03 -3.97
N THR A 34 4.80 -0.54 -5.18
CA THR A 34 6.00 -0.33 -5.99
C THR A 34 5.73 0.40 -7.31
N GLU A 35 4.49 0.43 -7.76
CA GLU A 35 4.07 1.12 -9.00
C GLU A 35 2.57 1.43 -8.92
N ILE A 36 2.14 2.51 -9.56
CA ILE A 36 0.72 2.85 -9.73
C ILE A 36 0.47 3.15 -11.20
N GLY A 37 -0.52 2.47 -11.77
CA GLY A 37 -1.09 2.80 -13.07
C GLY A 37 -2.53 3.30 -12.94
N ASP A 38 -3.22 3.40 -14.06
CA ASP A 38 -4.56 4.01 -14.12
C ASP A 38 -5.60 3.23 -13.31
N ASN A 39 -5.70 1.92 -13.53
CA ASN A 39 -6.69 1.06 -12.85
C ASN A 39 -6.04 -0.03 -11.97
N TYR A 40 -4.72 0.02 -11.81
CA TYR A 40 -3.98 -1.00 -11.06
C TYR A 40 -2.87 -0.37 -10.21
N PHE A 41 -2.32 -1.18 -9.32
CA PHE A 41 -1.04 -0.91 -8.67
C PHE A 41 -0.25 -2.21 -8.53
N CYS A 42 1.07 -2.09 -8.48
CA CYS A 42 1.95 -3.21 -8.19
C CYS A 42 2.42 -3.12 -6.74
N TYR A 43 2.62 -4.28 -6.12
CA TYR A 43 3.07 -4.37 -4.75
C TYR A 43 3.95 -5.58 -4.50
N THR A 44 4.71 -5.53 -3.41
CA THR A 44 5.44 -6.69 -2.88
C THR A 44 4.92 -7.07 -1.50
N GLN A 45 5.09 -8.34 -1.15
CA GLN A 45 4.82 -8.87 0.19
C GLN A 45 6.12 -9.38 0.78
N ALA A 46 6.31 -9.26 2.10
CA ALA A 46 7.56 -9.70 2.73
C ALA A 46 7.91 -11.18 2.44
N ARG A 47 6.90 -12.04 2.25
CA ARG A 47 7.08 -13.47 1.95
C ARG A 47 7.20 -13.79 0.45
N LYS A 48 6.91 -12.84 -0.43
CA LYS A 48 6.96 -13.00 -1.89
C LYS A 48 7.79 -11.86 -2.48
N LYS A 49 9.03 -12.17 -2.86
CA LYS A 49 9.96 -11.21 -3.49
C LYS A 49 9.51 -10.77 -4.89
N THR A 50 8.53 -11.44 -5.48
CA THR A 50 7.98 -11.11 -6.79
C THR A 50 6.95 -9.99 -6.69
N SER A 51 7.12 -8.95 -7.50
CA SER A 51 6.11 -7.89 -7.65
C SER A 51 4.82 -8.48 -8.20
N THR A 52 3.70 -8.15 -7.58
CA THR A 52 2.36 -8.63 -7.93
C THR A 52 1.49 -7.45 -8.31
N ARG A 53 0.72 -7.60 -9.39
CA ARG A 53 -0.22 -6.59 -9.87
C ARG A 53 -1.61 -6.85 -9.29
N MET A 54 -2.30 -5.79 -8.85
CA MET A 54 -3.68 -5.84 -8.39
C MET A 54 -4.48 -4.70 -9.01
N GLU A 55 -5.69 -5.01 -9.48
CA GLU A 55 -6.63 -3.99 -9.91
C GLU A 55 -7.15 -3.21 -8.70
N LYS A 56 -7.26 -1.89 -8.83
CA LYS A 56 -7.79 -1.02 -7.77
C LYS A 56 -9.21 -1.44 -7.36
N ALA A 57 -9.98 -2.03 -8.29
CA ALA A 57 -11.33 -2.53 -8.05
C ALA A 57 -11.37 -3.75 -7.12
N CYS A 58 -10.31 -4.56 -7.06
CA CYS A 58 -10.22 -5.70 -6.14
C CYS A 58 -9.91 -5.28 -4.70
N LEU A 59 -9.47 -4.04 -4.48
CA LEU A 59 -9.10 -3.54 -3.17
C LEU A 59 -10.36 -3.16 -2.37
N LEU A 60 -10.56 -3.82 -1.24
CA LEU A 60 -11.72 -3.59 -0.37
C LEU A 60 -11.42 -2.55 0.72
N SER A 61 -10.21 -2.57 1.27
CA SER A 61 -9.79 -1.66 2.33
C SER A 61 -8.27 -1.55 2.42
N LEU A 62 -7.78 -0.41 2.87
CA LEU A 62 -6.38 -0.20 3.19
C LEU A 62 -6.19 0.73 4.39
N GLY A 63 -5.05 0.59 5.05
CA GLY A 63 -4.57 1.47 6.11
C GLY A 63 -3.10 1.23 6.37
N TYR A 64 -2.45 2.07 7.19
CA TYR A 64 -1.06 1.82 7.56
C TYR A 64 -0.94 0.55 8.42
N ALA A 65 0.16 -0.19 8.23
CA ALA A 65 0.41 -1.38 9.03
C ALA A 65 0.66 -1.01 10.51
N ARG A 66 0.29 -1.90 11.44
CA ARG A 66 0.45 -1.65 12.89
C ARG A 66 1.91 -1.31 13.23
N GLY A 67 2.13 -0.15 13.85
CA GLY A 67 3.46 0.40 14.15
C GLY A 67 3.97 1.44 13.14
N ASP A 68 3.28 1.61 12.01
CA ASP A 68 3.47 2.72 11.07
C ASP A 68 2.39 3.77 11.39
N SER A 69 2.76 4.85 12.08
CA SER A 69 1.82 5.89 12.54
C SER A 69 1.22 6.70 11.39
N GLY A 70 1.75 6.54 10.16
CA GLY A 70 1.41 7.40 9.04
C GLY A 70 1.90 8.84 9.23
N GLU A 71 2.71 9.11 10.25
CA GLU A 71 3.29 10.43 10.48
C GLU A 71 4.18 10.81 9.29
N THR A 72 3.86 11.95 8.69
CA THR A 72 4.79 12.69 7.84
C THR A 72 5.93 13.14 8.74
N ASP A 73 7.16 12.69 8.49
CA ASP A 73 8.35 13.33 9.05
C ASP A 73 8.36 14.80 8.59
N ARG A 74 7.78 15.68 9.40
CA ARG A 74 8.10 17.10 9.37
C ARG A 74 9.39 17.22 10.16
N GLU A 75 10.52 17.15 9.45
CA GLU A 75 11.72 17.82 9.94
C GLU A 75 11.37 19.32 10.07
N ILE A 76 11.10 19.77 11.30
CA ILE A 76 11.40 21.16 11.66
C ILE A 76 12.76 21.08 12.33
N LYS A 77 13.81 21.26 11.53
CA LYS A 77 15.09 21.73 12.07
C LYS A 77 14.81 23.08 12.72
N SER A 78 14.94 23.13 14.04
CA SER A 78 15.05 24.39 14.76
C SER A 78 16.52 24.56 15.06
N ASP A 79 17.12 25.60 14.47
CA ASP A 79 18.45 26.12 14.79
C ASP A 79 18.56 26.53 16.27
#